data_AF-A0A7C4XH72-F1
#
_entry.id   AF-A0A7C4XH72-F1
#
_cell.length_a   1.000
_cell.length_b   1.000
_cell.length_c   1.000
_cell.angle_alpha   90.00
_cell.angle_beta   90.00
_cell.angle_gamma   90.00
#
_symmetry.space_group_name_H-M   'P 1'
#
loop_
_entity.id
_entity.type
_entity.pdbx_description
1 polymer ?
#
loop_
_entity_poly.entity_id
_entity_poly.type
_entity_poly.pdbx_seq_one_letter_code
_entity_poly.pdbx_strand_id
1 'polypeptide(L)'
;MPTADEEIAQGEQALSALDYDTAYKHFDRAIKADPGSAVAHFGKAEAALGVPKVEADEILALYKKALELDPDNPQYLESLAAFCMDVGRFNEAEEFYNKAAKVDADNAPYYWSEFGIQYAQKAPVIMEQFLDDKTRDMIRQKALTYALKALGMEREDAKRLL
;
A
#
# COMPACT_ATOMS: atom_id res chain seq x y z
N MET A 1 -26.67 -5.54 -20.17
CA MET A 1 -25.29 -5.72 -19.67
C MET A 1 -25.36 -5.51 -18.17
N PRO A 2 -24.58 -6.24 -17.35
CA PRO A 2 -24.53 -6.00 -15.91
C PRO A 2 -24.13 -4.54 -15.62
N THR A 3 -24.60 -3.99 -14.49
CA THR A 3 -24.20 -2.65 -14.05
C THR A 3 -22.77 -2.66 -13.49
N ALA A 4 -22.16 -1.48 -13.33
CA ALA A 4 -20.85 -1.38 -12.69
C ALA A 4 -20.88 -1.98 -11.27
N ASP A 5 -21.93 -1.71 -10.48
CA ASP A 5 -22.09 -2.23 -9.12
C ASP A 5 -22.24 -3.76 -9.09
N GLU A 6 -22.96 -4.35 -10.06
CA GLU A 6 -23.09 -5.81 -10.18
C GLU A 6 -21.75 -6.47 -10.50
N GLU A 7 -20.95 -5.88 -11.40
CA GLU A 7 -19.61 -6.36 -11.72
C GLU A 7 -18.64 -6.17 -10.54
N ILE A 8 -18.74 -5.08 -9.78
CA ILE A 8 -17.95 -4.88 -8.54
C ILE A 8 -18.26 -5.98 -7.53
N ALA A 9 -19.55 -6.24 -7.25
CA ALA A 9 -19.95 -7.26 -6.28
C ALA A 9 -19.47 -8.67 -6.69
N GLN A 10 -19.53 -9.00 -7.99
CA GLN A 10 -18.98 -10.27 -8.50
C GLN A 10 -17.44 -10.31 -8.40
N GLY A 11 -16.77 -9.19 -8.63
CA GLY A 11 -15.34 -9.04 -8.44
C GLY A 11 -14.90 -9.26 -6.99
N GLU A 12 -15.60 -8.64 -6.03
CA GLU A 12 -15.36 -8.81 -4.60
C GLU A 12 -15.63 -10.25 -4.12
N GLN A 13 -16.68 -10.89 -4.65
CA GLN A 13 -16.97 -12.28 -4.37
C GLN A 13 -15.85 -13.20 -4.87
N ALA A 14 -15.34 -12.95 -6.08
CA ALA A 14 -14.23 -13.72 -6.65
C ALA A 14 -12.92 -13.48 -5.87
N LEU A 15 -12.63 -12.25 -5.44
CA LEU A 15 -11.51 -11.94 -4.55
C LEU A 15 -11.61 -12.71 -3.24
N SER A 16 -12.79 -12.75 -2.62
CA SER A 16 -13.04 -13.49 -1.39
C SER A 16 -12.83 -15.00 -1.55
N ALA A 17 -13.01 -15.51 -2.78
CA ALA A 17 -12.76 -16.89 -3.15
C ALA A 17 -11.30 -17.14 -3.62
N LEU A 18 -10.44 -16.12 -3.59
CA LEU A 18 -9.07 -16.14 -4.12
C LEU A 18 -8.98 -16.44 -5.62
N ASP A 19 -10.08 -16.22 -6.37
CA ASP A 19 -10.12 -16.33 -7.82
C ASP A 19 -9.77 -14.98 -8.46
N TYR A 20 -8.47 -14.68 -8.44
CA TYR A 20 -7.91 -13.41 -8.90
C TYR A 20 -8.16 -13.14 -10.39
N ASP A 21 -8.08 -14.16 -11.24
CA ASP A 21 -8.34 -14.05 -12.68
C ASP A 21 -9.80 -13.65 -12.96
N THR A 22 -10.75 -14.25 -12.24
CA THR A 22 -12.18 -13.91 -12.37
C THR A 22 -12.45 -12.52 -11.80
N ALA A 23 -11.92 -12.22 -10.62
CA ALA A 23 -12.03 -10.90 -10.01
C ALA A 23 -11.53 -9.79 -10.94
N TYR A 24 -10.33 -9.95 -11.49
CA TYR A 24 -9.72 -8.98 -12.40
C TYR A 24 -10.61 -8.70 -13.62
N LYS A 25 -11.25 -9.73 -14.20
CA LYS A 25 -12.18 -9.59 -15.34
C LYS A 25 -13.50 -8.91 -14.96
N HIS A 26 -14.00 -9.12 -13.76
CA HIS A 26 -15.19 -8.43 -13.26
C HIS A 26 -14.89 -6.95 -13.03
N PHE A 27 -13.79 -6.63 -12.36
CA PHE A 27 -13.39 -5.23 -12.19
C PHE A 27 -13.06 -4.53 -13.52
N ASP A 28 -12.50 -5.24 -14.50
CA ASP A 28 -12.31 -4.69 -15.85
C ASP A 28 -13.65 -4.32 -16.54
N ARG A 29 -14.69 -5.14 -16.34
CA ARG A 29 -16.05 -4.84 -16.82
C ARG A 29 -16.70 -3.71 -16.04
N ALA A 30 -16.49 -3.64 -14.73
CA ALA A 30 -16.95 -2.53 -13.90
C ALA A 30 -16.34 -1.20 -14.36
N ILE A 31 -15.03 -1.14 -14.61
CA ILE A 31 -14.33 0.06 -15.14
C ILE A 31 -14.84 0.45 -16.53
N LYS A 32 -15.16 -0.53 -17.39
CA LYS A 32 -15.77 -0.26 -18.71
C LYS A 32 -17.18 0.34 -18.60
N ALA A 33 -17.96 -0.09 -17.61
CA ALA A 33 -19.29 0.42 -17.35
C ALA A 33 -19.27 1.79 -16.67
N ASP A 34 -18.35 2.00 -15.73
CA ASP A 34 -18.10 3.27 -15.06
C ASP A 34 -16.59 3.50 -14.84
N PRO A 35 -15.94 4.28 -15.72
CA PRO A 35 -14.52 4.62 -15.57
C PRO A 35 -14.19 5.48 -14.34
N GLY A 36 -15.20 6.09 -13.71
CA GLY A 36 -15.07 6.96 -12.53
C GLY A 36 -15.18 6.22 -11.19
N SER A 37 -15.39 4.90 -11.21
CA SER A 37 -15.49 4.11 -9.98
C SER A 37 -14.12 3.84 -9.35
N ALA A 38 -13.80 4.60 -8.29
CA ALA A 38 -12.56 4.40 -7.53
C ALA A 38 -12.45 2.96 -6.98
N VAL A 39 -13.57 2.41 -6.50
CA VAL A 39 -13.68 1.04 -5.98
C VAL A 39 -13.34 0.01 -7.06
N ALA A 40 -13.78 0.20 -8.31
CA ALA A 40 -13.47 -0.74 -9.38
C ALA A 40 -11.98 -0.71 -9.76
N HIS A 41 -11.34 0.46 -9.80
CA HIS A 41 -9.89 0.57 -10.02
C HIS A 41 -9.10 -0.06 -8.89
N PHE A 42 -9.49 0.20 -7.63
CA PHE A 42 -8.89 -0.40 -6.46
C PHE A 42 -9.02 -1.94 -6.45
N GLY A 43 -10.24 -2.44 -6.64
CA GLY A 43 -10.50 -3.89 -6.68
C GLY A 43 -9.75 -4.58 -7.81
N LYS A 44 -9.60 -3.93 -8.98
CA LYS A 44 -8.75 -4.45 -10.07
C LYS A 44 -7.29 -4.52 -9.66
N ALA A 45 -6.78 -3.54 -8.92
CA ALA A 45 -5.41 -3.53 -8.41
C ALA A 45 -5.17 -4.68 -7.42
N GLU A 46 -6.08 -4.87 -6.46
CA GLU A 46 -6.02 -5.97 -5.48
C GLU A 46 -6.09 -7.35 -6.18
N ALA A 47 -6.97 -7.50 -7.18
CA ALA A 47 -7.02 -8.72 -7.98
C ALA A 47 -5.74 -8.97 -8.78
N ALA A 48 -5.17 -7.92 -9.36
CA ALA A 48 -3.96 -8.01 -10.17
C ALA A 48 -2.73 -8.53 -9.39
N LEU A 49 -2.68 -8.32 -8.07
CA LEU A 49 -1.62 -8.89 -7.21
C LEU A 49 -1.52 -10.42 -7.31
N GLY A 50 -2.66 -11.10 -7.55
CA GLY A 50 -2.74 -12.54 -7.68
C GLY A 50 -2.73 -13.06 -9.12
N VAL A 51 -2.58 -12.19 -10.12
CA VAL A 51 -2.55 -12.57 -11.55
C VAL A 51 -1.11 -12.48 -12.06
N PRO A 52 -0.40 -13.61 -12.28
CA PRO A 52 1.04 -13.62 -12.56
C PRO A 52 1.52 -12.88 -13.81
N LYS A 53 0.60 -12.48 -14.70
CA LYS A 53 0.91 -11.78 -15.95
C LYS A 53 0.76 -10.26 -15.84
N VAL A 54 0.23 -9.76 -14.72
CA VAL A 54 0.04 -8.32 -14.55
C VAL A 54 1.32 -7.74 -13.95
N GLU A 55 1.90 -6.79 -14.65
CA GLU A 55 3.16 -6.16 -14.26
C GLU A 55 2.96 -5.13 -13.15
N ALA A 56 4.01 -4.89 -12.36
CA ALA A 56 3.97 -3.95 -11.24
C ALA A 56 3.52 -2.54 -11.63
N ASP A 57 3.93 -2.05 -12.81
CA ASP A 57 3.56 -0.72 -13.29
C ASP A 57 2.05 -0.60 -13.58
N GLU A 58 1.41 -1.68 -14.03
CA GLU A 58 -0.04 -1.71 -14.24
C GLU A 58 -0.78 -1.65 -12.89
N ILE A 59 -0.31 -2.42 -11.90
CA ILE A 59 -0.88 -2.43 -10.55
C ILE A 59 -0.74 -1.04 -9.91
N LEU A 60 0.43 -0.41 -10.02
CA LEU A 60 0.66 0.97 -9.56
C LEU A 60 -0.30 1.95 -10.24
N ALA A 61 -0.54 1.82 -11.55
CA ALA A 61 -1.44 2.70 -12.28
C ALA A 61 -2.89 2.56 -11.80
N LEU A 62 -3.35 1.33 -11.50
CA LEU A 62 -4.70 1.08 -10.98
C LEU A 62 -4.90 1.69 -9.60
N TYR A 63 -3.96 1.48 -8.67
CA TYR A 63 -4.01 2.12 -7.35
C TYR A 63 -3.97 3.64 -7.43
N LYS A 64 -3.06 4.19 -8.24
CA LYS A 64 -2.98 5.64 -8.46
C LYS A 64 -4.29 6.17 -9.04
N LYS A 65 -4.95 5.41 -9.93
CA LYS A 65 -6.23 5.83 -10.48
C LYS A 65 -7.35 5.84 -9.44
N ALA A 66 -7.40 4.83 -8.55
CA ALA A 66 -8.32 4.83 -7.42
C ALA A 66 -8.11 6.06 -6.52
N LEU A 67 -6.86 6.40 -6.20
CA LEU A 67 -6.52 7.61 -5.43
C LEU A 67 -6.76 8.92 -6.17
N GLU A 68 -6.65 8.97 -7.50
CA GLU A 68 -7.04 10.16 -8.26
C GLU A 68 -8.54 10.45 -8.11
N LEU A 69 -9.35 9.41 -8.01
CA LEU A 69 -10.81 9.48 -7.90
C LEU A 69 -11.27 9.70 -6.45
N ASP A 70 -10.56 9.12 -5.48
CA ASP A 70 -10.79 9.31 -4.05
C ASP A 70 -9.45 9.51 -3.29
N PRO A 71 -8.94 10.75 -3.23
CA PRO A 71 -7.57 11.05 -2.81
C PRO A 71 -7.28 10.85 -1.33
N ASP A 72 -8.31 10.89 -0.49
CA ASP A 72 -8.16 10.88 0.96
C ASP A 72 -8.70 9.58 1.57
N ASN A 73 -8.88 8.54 0.75
CA ASN A 73 -9.26 7.22 1.22
C ASN A 73 -8.07 6.53 1.92
N PRO A 74 -8.13 6.30 3.24
CA PRO A 74 -7.00 5.72 3.98
C PRO A 74 -6.66 4.30 3.50
N GLN A 75 -7.66 3.50 3.10
CA GLN A 75 -7.44 2.14 2.59
C GLN A 75 -6.64 2.15 1.29
N TYR A 76 -6.96 3.05 0.36
CA TYR A 76 -6.26 3.13 -0.92
C TYR A 76 -4.83 3.63 -0.75
N LEU A 77 -4.63 4.58 0.17
CA LEU A 77 -3.29 5.08 0.52
C LEU A 77 -2.45 3.97 1.14
N GLU A 78 -3.01 3.20 2.06
CA GLU A 78 -2.35 2.08 2.72
C GLU A 78 -1.99 0.97 1.73
N SER A 79 -2.93 0.48 0.92
CA SER A 79 -2.67 -0.59 -0.06
C SER A 79 -1.61 -0.17 -1.08
N LEU A 80 -1.66 1.07 -1.58
CA LEU A 80 -0.62 1.57 -2.48
C LEU A 80 0.74 1.69 -1.76
N ALA A 81 0.75 2.13 -0.50
CA ALA A 81 1.98 2.20 0.28
C ALA A 81 2.60 0.81 0.48
N ALA A 82 1.79 -0.17 0.87
CA ALA A 82 2.20 -1.56 1.04
C ALA A 82 2.72 -2.15 -0.28
N PHE A 83 2.02 -1.93 -1.39
CA PHE A 83 2.49 -2.39 -2.69
C PHE A 83 3.80 -1.71 -3.10
N CYS A 84 3.95 -0.41 -2.84
CA CYS A 84 5.23 0.30 -3.04
C CYS A 84 6.37 -0.31 -2.20
N MET A 85 6.09 -0.79 -0.99
CA MET A 85 7.08 -1.51 -0.18
C MET A 85 7.52 -2.82 -0.84
N ASP A 86 6.57 -3.58 -1.40
CA ASP A 86 6.85 -4.87 -2.06
C ASP A 86 7.73 -4.70 -3.31
N VAL A 87 7.50 -3.63 -4.08
CA VAL A 87 8.30 -3.34 -5.28
C VAL A 87 9.54 -2.47 -5.01
N GLY A 88 9.89 -2.26 -3.73
CA GLY A 88 11.10 -1.53 -3.33
C GLY A 88 11.06 -0.01 -3.51
N ARG A 89 9.89 0.57 -3.78
CA ARG A 89 9.66 2.02 -3.92
C ARG A 89 9.44 2.67 -2.54
N PHE A 90 10.43 2.53 -1.67
CA PHE A 90 10.32 2.88 -0.25
C PHE A 90 10.02 4.36 0.04
N ASN A 91 10.49 5.29 -0.80
CA ASN A 91 10.21 6.72 -0.61
C ASN A 91 8.74 7.04 -0.88
N GLU A 92 8.15 6.44 -1.92
CA GLU A 92 6.73 6.62 -2.21
C GLU A 92 5.86 5.92 -1.18
N ALA A 93 6.25 4.73 -0.72
CA ALA A 93 5.57 4.08 0.39
C ALA A 93 5.53 4.97 1.63
N GLU A 94 6.66 5.59 1.99
CA GLU A 94 6.74 6.54 3.09
C GLU A 94 5.79 7.74 2.92
N GLU A 95 5.72 8.31 1.72
CA GLU A 95 4.81 9.42 1.41
C GLU A 95 3.35 9.01 1.60
N PHE A 96 2.95 7.84 1.07
CA PHE A 96 1.57 7.36 1.17
C PHE A 96 1.19 6.96 2.59
N TYR A 97 2.04 6.28 3.36
CA TYR A 97 1.78 6.01 4.78
C TYR A 97 1.66 7.29 5.61
N ASN A 98 2.50 8.30 5.34
CA ASN A 98 2.38 9.58 6.02
C ASN A 98 1.13 10.35 5.59
N LYS A 99 0.65 10.17 4.36
CA LYS A 99 -0.64 10.74 3.95
C LYS A 99 -1.80 10.01 4.62
N ALA A 100 -1.79 8.67 4.68
CA ALA A 100 -2.77 7.86 5.41
C ALA A 100 -2.90 8.32 6.87
N ALA A 101 -1.76 8.47 7.56
CA ALA A 101 -1.70 8.98 8.94
C ALA A 101 -2.19 10.43 9.11
N LYS A 102 -2.25 11.23 8.04
CA LYS A 102 -2.81 12.59 8.10
C LYS A 102 -4.31 12.60 7.89
N VAL A 103 -4.82 11.76 6.98
CA VAL A 103 -6.26 11.68 6.68
C VAL A 103 -7.03 10.90 7.75
N ASP A 104 -6.38 9.91 8.36
CA ASP A 104 -6.88 9.12 9.48
C ASP A 104 -5.91 9.22 10.67
N ALA A 105 -6.05 10.32 11.41
CA ALA A 105 -5.15 10.66 12.52
C ALA A 105 -5.28 9.72 13.71
N ASP A 106 -6.45 9.11 13.92
CA ASP A 106 -6.68 8.17 15.03
C ASP A 106 -5.92 6.86 14.79
N ASN A 107 -5.79 6.44 13.52
CA ASN A 107 -4.96 5.30 13.12
C ASN A 107 -3.52 5.67 12.72
N ALA A 108 -3.09 6.93 12.89
CA ALA A 108 -1.72 7.35 12.57
C ALA A 108 -0.62 6.45 13.17
N PRO A 109 -0.71 6.01 14.44
CA PRO A 109 0.24 5.06 15.01
C PRO A 109 0.37 3.76 14.22
N TYR A 110 -0.74 3.22 13.72
CA TYR A 110 -0.76 2.01 12.92
C TYR A 110 0.04 2.18 11.62
N TYR A 111 -0.25 3.21 10.82
CA TYR A 111 0.44 3.45 9.56
C TYR A 111 1.95 3.68 9.72
N TRP A 112 2.35 4.42 10.77
CA TRP A 112 3.78 4.61 11.06
C TRP A 112 4.46 3.32 11.51
N SER A 113 3.79 2.53 12.37
CA SER A 113 4.32 1.25 12.81
C SER A 113 4.48 0.26 11.65
N GLU A 114 3.50 0.20 10.76
CA GLU A 114 3.50 -0.68 9.59
C GLU A 114 4.64 -0.30 8.65
N PHE A 115 4.79 0.98 8.29
CA PHE A 115 5.93 1.43 7.49
C PHE A 115 7.28 1.07 8.14
N GLY A 116 7.44 1.36 9.44
CA GLY A 116 8.69 1.10 10.16
C GLY A 116 9.08 -0.38 10.15
N ILE A 117 8.11 -1.27 10.40
CA ILE A 117 8.32 -2.72 10.41
C ILE A 117 8.61 -3.25 9.01
N GLN A 118 7.77 -2.91 8.02
CA GLN A 118 7.93 -3.37 6.64
C GLN A 118 9.27 -2.88 6.05
N TYR A 119 9.67 -1.64 6.35
CA TYR A 119 10.93 -1.07 5.88
C TYR A 119 12.14 -1.78 6.48
N ALA A 120 12.10 -2.07 7.79
CA ALA A 120 13.15 -2.84 8.44
C ALA A 120 13.31 -4.25 7.86
N GLN A 121 12.20 -4.88 7.45
CA GLN A 121 12.20 -6.24 6.91
C GLN A 121 12.63 -6.29 5.43
N LYS A 122 12.08 -5.41 4.59
CA LYS A 122 12.24 -5.49 3.12
C LYS A 122 13.45 -4.73 2.61
N ALA A 123 13.81 -3.59 3.21
CA ALA A 123 14.92 -2.78 2.71
C ALA A 123 16.27 -3.52 2.69
N PRO A 124 16.66 -4.29 3.73
CA PRO A 124 17.92 -5.04 3.68
C PRO A 124 17.96 -6.12 2.61
N VAL A 125 16.81 -6.75 2.31
CA VAL A 125 16.69 -7.79 1.28
C VAL A 125 16.78 -7.18 -0.11
N ILE A 126 16.04 -6.09 -0.35
CA ILE A 126 16.02 -5.42 -1.66
C ILE A 126 17.33 -4.67 -1.95
N MET A 127 17.96 -4.11 -0.91
CA MET A 127 19.23 -3.37 -1.02
C MET A 127 20.45 -4.25 -0.76
N GLU A 128 20.33 -5.59 -0.80
CA GLU A 128 21.38 -6.53 -0.37
C GLU A 128 22.76 -6.22 -1.01
N GLN A 129 22.79 -5.88 -2.30
CA GLN A 129 24.01 -5.55 -3.04
C GLN A 129 24.74 -4.29 -2.54
N PHE A 130 24.03 -3.42 -1.81
CA PHE A 130 24.54 -2.16 -1.27
C PHE A 130 24.62 -2.18 0.28
N LEU A 131 24.42 -3.35 0.89
CA LEU A 131 24.25 -3.48 2.33
C LEU A 131 25.58 -3.47 3.09
N ASP A 132 26.13 -2.26 3.27
CA ASP A 132 27.21 -1.98 4.21
C ASP A 132 26.68 -1.62 5.62
N ASP A 133 27.58 -1.47 6.60
CA ASP A 133 27.20 -1.16 7.98
C ASP A 133 26.48 0.21 8.09
N LYS A 134 26.89 1.18 7.26
CA LYS A 134 26.23 2.49 7.20
C LYS A 134 24.79 2.38 6.72
N THR A 135 24.53 1.56 5.70
CA THR A 135 23.21 1.33 5.12
C THR A 135 22.34 0.54 6.10
N ARG A 136 22.89 -0.44 6.81
CA ARG A 136 22.18 -1.14 7.90
C ARG A 136 21.77 -0.18 9.02
N ASP A 137 22.68 0.69 9.44
CA ASP A 137 22.41 1.67 10.47
C ASP A 137 21.35 2.67 10.01
N MET A 138 21.43 3.17 8.77
CA MET A 138 20.39 4.02 8.18
C MET A 138 19.02 3.34 8.20
N ILE A 139 18.93 2.08 7.76
CA ILE A 139 17.65 1.35 7.74
C ILE A 139 17.08 1.21 9.15
N ARG A 140 17.89 0.77 10.11
CA ARG A 140 17.50 0.61 11.51
C ARG A 140 17.08 1.94 12.13
N GLN A 141 17.84 3.00 11.85
CA GLN A 141 17.58 4.32 12.39
C GLN A 141 16.26 4.91 11.86
N LYS A 142 15.93 4.66 10.58
CA LYS A 142 14.65 5.06 9.99
C LYS A 142 13.50 4.25 10.58
N ALA A 143 13.63 2.93 10.62
CA ALA A 143 12.61 2.06 11.22
C ALA A 143 12.34 2.42 12.69
N LEU A 144 13.39 2.66 13.48
CA LEU A 144 13.26 3.11 14.86
C LEU A 144 12.57 4.47 14.97
N THR A 145 12.88 5.43 14.09
CA THR A 145 12.17 6.72 14.08
C THR A 145 10.67 6.52 13.93
N TYR A 146 10.24 5.64 13.01
CA TYR A 146 8.82 5.40 12.79
C TYR A 146 8.16 4.62 13.94
N ALA A 147 8.88 3.68 14.56
CA ALA A 147 8.42 3.01 15.77
C ALA A 147 8.21 4.01 16.93
N LEU A 148 9.14 4.94 17.14
CA LEU A 148 8.99 5.99 18.15
C LEU A 148 7.85 6.94 17.82
N LYS A 149 7.73 7.34 16.55
CA LYS A 149 6.63 8.19 16.06
C LYS A 149 5.26 7.53 16.33
N ALA A 150 5.14 6.23 16.11
CA ALA A 150 3.95 5.45 16.43
C ALA A 150 3.63 5.44 17.93
N LEU A 151 4.63 5.53 18.80
CA LEU A 151 4.47 5.65 20.25
C LEU A 151 4.25 7.10 20.74
N GLY A 152 4.19 8.08 19.83
CA GLY A 152 4.12 9.49 20.19
C GLY A 152 5.39 10.01 20.86
N MET A 153 6.53 9.38 20.56
CA MET A 153 7.83 9.67 21.17
C MET A 153 8.81 10.21 20.14
N GLU A 154 9.70 11.08 20.61
CA GLU A 154 10.86 11.53 19.84
C GLU A 154 12.10 10.72 20.21
N ARG A 155 13.15 10.82 19.39
CA ARG A 155 14.43 10.13 19.66
C ARG A 155 15.06 10.49 21.00
N GLU A 156 14.86 11.72 21.47
CA GLU A 156 15.38 12.15 22.77
C GLU A 156 14.64 11.50 23.94
N ASP A 157 13.36 11.15 23.77
CA ASP A 157 12.61 10.40 24.78
C ASP A 157 13.14 8.98 24.92
N ALA A 158 13.47 8.33 23.79
CA ALA A 158 14.05 6.99 23.79
C ALA A 158 15.40 6.92 24.54
N LYS A 159 16.27 7.93 24.36
CA LYS A 159 17.57 8.00 25.06
C LYS A 159 17.46 8.13 26.58
N ARG A 160 16.33 8.64 27.09
CA ARG A 160 16.10 8.75 28.53
C ARG A 160 15.63 7.43 29.16
N LEU A 161 15.17 6.50 28.33
CA LEU A 161 14.54 5.24 28.76
C LEU A 161 15.44 4.01 28.57
N LEU A 162 16.58 4.15 27.89
CA LEU A 162 17.57 3.10 27.60
C LEU A 162 18.94 3.49 28.18
#